data_AF-A0A1L3MEQ5-F1
#
_entry.id   AF-A0A1L3MEQ5-F1
#
_cell.length_a   1.000
_cell.length_b   1.000
_cell.length_c   1.000
_cell.angle_alpha   90.00
_cell.angle_beta   90.00
_cell.angle_gamma   90.00
#
_symmetry.space_group_name_H-M   'P 1'
#
loop_
_entity.id
_entity.type
_entity.pdbx_description
1 polymer ?
#
loop_
_entity_poly.entity_id
_entity_poly.type
_entity_poly.pdbx_seq_one_letter_code
_entity_poly.pdbx_strand_id
1 'polypeptide(L)'
;MTVHVVAPAPPTPASPALPLALPGLMTGALVLLVLGAPWVPGLVLPSSLVVATLWGLHVIDTRRLALPPLLVAAAAVPVAQALTLPTAVDPVRSAVLTVATALGWASAAAFASLTDRQRATVLIALIASLLVVCASSITGLGRLNSLAGGSVVDGRAQGPFAQPNELGAYVVFLLPVCVAAASCARRHTGWLLVGVSALPVLGALALSLSRGAWAGAAAAMAVLVLLLPRIAPAILIAVGAMTTLVLGLALLDATGPAGVVLARIGSLDDPSGSPDDHRPQIWGLALGAARERPFLGLGPGGLETWASRADSPLALEPPLHAHNLVLTVLCESGAVGLLALVAVVAVLARRLWSAATHHTSWLVAGPLAGLSGAAVHGIIDVPWRNPALTATAWLLAGAAAAHMDQPLRAQPERHPVNHPTSREREATRRSRHGFRPSGTRIDDPGDHGDGLGPADGPGARRGRRRRAWPQPALLALILTGGLLAGLQFLPSQHEATSVVGLRSETADGAATIAPDEIKLIAQQYSVALSDEAAVDRVSDELGLPPGSTTEASVDPETTTVRISVRSDTAQEAAQLANRLSKSADERAERDPQVVATTLSPASAEHTTVTPSRPLLFACGLSAILVLSAGLWLMRRQR
;
A
#
# COMPACT_ATOMS: atom_id res chain seq x y z
N MET A 1 -75.21 -21.38 -32.06
CA MET A 1 -73.76 -21.68 -32.06
C MET A 1 -73.02 -20.38 -32.29
N THR A 2 -72.55 -19.75 -31.22
CA THR A 2 -71.70 -18.55 -31.26
C THR A 2 -70.35 -18.94 -30.68
N VAL A 3 -69.35 -19.02 -31.54
CA VAL A 3 -67.96 -19.37 -31.19
C VAL A 3 -67.28 -18.12 -30.64
N HIS A 4 -66.95 -18.11 -29.35
CA HIS A 4 -66.08 -17.10 -28.76
C HIS A 4 -64.63 -17.39 -29.16
N VAL A 5 -64.07 -16.52 -30.01
CA VAL A 5 -62.63 -16.49 -30.30
C VAL A 5 -61.93 -15.83 -29.10
N VAL A 6 -61.14 -16.62 -28.37
CA VAL A 6 -60.27 -16.13 -27.30
C VAL A 6 -59.03 -15.49 -27.95
N ALA A 7 -58.81 -14.20 -27.72
CA ALA A 7 -57.60 -13.51 -28.15
C ALA A 7 -56.37 -14.02 -27.37
N PRO A 8 -55.19 -14.17 -28.02
CA PRO A 8 -53.98 -14.61 -27.34
C PRO A 8 -53.52 -13.56 -26.31
N ALA A 9 -53.09 -14.04 -25.14
CA ALA A 9 -52.56 -13.21 -24.07
C ALA A 9 -51.34 -12.39 -24.55
N PRO A 10 -51.18 -11.14 -24.09
CA PRO A 10 -50.01 -10.34 -24.43
C PRO A 10 -48.73 -11.01 -23.92
N PRO A 11 -47.60 -10.88 -24.64
CA PRO A 11 -46.34 -11.46 -24.20
C PRO A 11 -45.97 -10.92 -22.83
N THR A 12 -45.69 -11.83 -21.89
CA THR A 12 -45.13 -11.46 -20.59
C THR A 12 -43.85 -10.66 -20.81
N PRO A 13 -43.67 -9.50 -20.15
CA PRO A 13 -42.42 -8.77 -20.25
C PRO A 13 -41.28 -9.71 -19.87
N ALA A 14 -40.27 -9.79 -20.73
CA ALA A 14 -39.06 -10.53 -20.44
C ALA A 14 -38.59 -10.17 -19.03
N SER A 15 -38.36 -11.18 -18.19
CA SER A 15 -37.72 -10.99 -16.90
C SER A 15 -36.47 -10.13 -17.12
N PRO A 16 -36.29 -9.02 -16.38
CA PRO A 16 -35.06 -8.25 -16.52
C PRO A 16 -33.91 -9.21 -16.24
N ALA A 17 -33.02 -9.37 -17.21
CA ALA A 17 -31.76 -10.07 -17.00
C ALA A 17 -31.17 -9.52 -15.70
N LEU A 18 -30.81 -10.41 -14.77
CA LEU A 18 -30.16 -10.03 -13.51
C LEU A 18 -29.08 -9.00 -13.85
N PRO A 19 -29.20 -7.73 -13.40
CA PRO A 19 -28.20 -6.73 -13.74
C PRO A 19 -26.87 -7.27 -13.26
N LEU A 20 -25.94 -7.51 -14.19
CA LEU A 20 -24.59 -7.93 -13.86
C LEU A 20 -24.09 -6.94 -12.80
N ALA A 21 -23.78 -7.43 -11.61
CA ALA A 21 -23.34 -6.60 -10.49
C ALA A 21 -21.89 -6.13 -10.70
N LEU A 22 -21.60 -5.50 -11.86
CA LEU A 22 -20.27 -5.10 -12.31
C LEU A 22 -19.53 -4.26 -11.25
N PRO A 23 -20.16 -3.26 -10.59
CA PRO A 23 -19.47 -2.53 -9.52
C PRO A 23 -19.04 -3.43 -8.34
N GLY A 24 -19.83 -4.46 -8.03
CA GLY A 24 -19.50 -5.45 -6.99
C GLY A 24 -18.32 -6.33 -7.40
N LEU A 25 -18.32 -6.81 -8.64
CA LEU A 25 -17.21 -7.59 -9.20
C LEU A 25 -15.91 -6.76 -9.29
N MET A 26 -16.00 -5.51 -9.72
CA MET A 26 -14.88 -4.57 -9.73
C MET A 26 -14.32 -4.35 -8.32
N THR A 27 -15.20 -4.16 -7.33
CA THR A 27 -14.79 -4.03 -5.91
C THR A 27 -14.05 -5.28 -5.45
N GLY A 28 -14.58 -6.48 -5.76
CA GLY A 28 -13.93 -7.74 -5.42
C GLY A 28 -12.55 -7.91 -6.08
N ALA A 29 -12.45 -7.62 -7.37
CA ALA A 29 -11.19 -7.68 -8.12
C ALA A 29 -10.14 -6.70 -7.57
N LEU A 30 -10.55 -5.47 -7.23
CA LEU A 30 -9.69 -4.48 -6.59
C LEU A 30 -9.23 -4.92 -5.19
N VAL A 31 -10.11 -5.56 -4.40
CA VAL A 31 -9.73 -6.11 -3.09
C VAL A 31 -8.71 -7.23 -3.24
N LEU A 32 -8.89 -8.14 -4.21
CA LEU A 32 -7.92 -9.19 -4.49
C LEU A 32 -6.58 -8.62 -4.94
N LEU A 33 -6.60 -7.62 -5.82
CA LEU A 33 -5.39 -6.92 -6.26
C LEU A 33 -4.61 -6.34 -5.07
N VAL A 34 -5.25 -5.59 -4.16
CA VAL A 34 -4.53 -4.91 -3.06
C VAL A 34 -4.05 -5.85 -1.94
N LEU A 35 -4.75 -6.97 -1.74
CA LEU A 35 -4.35 -7.97 -0.76
C LEU A 35 -3.23 -8.88 -1.31
N GLY A 36 -3.26 -9.20 -2.59
CA GLY A 36 -2.28 -10.08 -3.23
C GLY A 36 -1.01 -9.38 -3.70
N ALA A 37 -1.10 -8.11 -4.13
CA ALA A 37 -0.01 -7.40 -4.78
C ALA A 37 1.33 -7.41 -4.03
N PRO A 38 1.38 -7.18 -2.70
CA PRO A 38 2.66 -7.20 -1.98
C PRO A 38 3.33 -8.57 -1.92
N TRP A 39 2.57 -9.66 -2.06
CA TRP A 39 3.05 -11.03 -1.88
C TRP A 39 3.37 -11.72 -3.19
N VAL A 40 2.65 -11.37 -4.24
CA VAL A 40 2.81 -11.96 -5.56
C VAL A 40 2.78 -10.85 -6.61
N PRO A 41 3.90 -10.15 -6.83
CA PRO A 41 3.99 -9.04 -7.79
C PRO A 41 3.52 -9.43 -9.20
N GLY A 42 3.77 -10.68 -9.61
CA GLY A 42 3.33 -11.23 -10.90
C GLY A 42 1.79 -11.24 -11.10
N LEU A 43 1.00 -11.19 -10.02
CA LEU A 43 -0.46 -11.11 -10.11
C LEU A 43 -0.99 -9.70 -10.37
N VAL A 44 -0.16 -8.66 -10.24
CA VAL A 44 -0.60 -7.26 -10.36
C VAL A 44 -1.12 -6.96 -11.77
N LEU A 45 -0.36 -7.34 -12.81
CA LEU A 45 -0.75 -7.15 -14.21
C LEU A 45 -2.05 -7.88 -14.57
N PRO A 46 -2.19 -9.21 -14.39
CA PRO A 46 -3.42 -9.92 -14.75
C PRO A 46 -4.62 -9.44 -13.93
N SER A 47 -4.44 -9.13 -12.64
CA SER A 47 -5.52 -8.59 -11.81
C SER A 47 -5.96 -7.20 -12.28
N SER A 48 -5.03 -6.34 -12.66
CA SER A 48 -5.32 -5.00 -13.21
C SER A 48 -6.02 -5.09 -14.57
N LEU A 49 -5.67 -6.08 -15.40
CA LEU A 49 -6.37 -6.36 -16.65
C LEU A 49 -7.82 -6.78 -16.43
N VAL A 50 -8.08 -7.64 -15.43
CA VAL A 50 -9.45 -8.02 -15.05
C VAL A 50 -10.23 -6.78 -14.58
N VAL A 51 -9.65 -5.94 -13.73
CA VAL A 51 -10.27 -4.68 -13.27
C VAL A 51 -10.58 -3.75 -14.45
N ALA A 52 -9.62 -3.55 -15.36
CA ALA A 52 -9.79 -2.71 -16.55
C ALA A 52 -10.91 -3.24 -17.46
N THR A 53 -10.99 -4.56 -17.65
CA THR A 53 -12.04 -5.22 -18.44
C THR A 53 -13.42 -5.00 -17.82
N LEU A 54 -13.55 -5.23 -16.51
CA LEU A 54 -14.80 -5.03 -15.78
C LEU A 54 -15.24 -3.55 -15.81
N TRP A 55 -14.29 -2.62 -15.71
CA TRP A 55 -14.57 -1.20 -15.84
C TRP A 55 -15.02 -0.82 -17.26
N GLY A 56 -14.35 -1.32 -18.30
CA GLY A 56 -14.76 -1.12 -19.69
C GLY A 56 -16.18 -1.63 -19.95
N LEU A 57 -16.51 -2.83 -19.46
CA LEU A 57 -17.88 -3.36 -19.52
C LEU A 57 -18.88 -2.48 -18.77
N HIS A 58 -18.51 -1.95 -17.61
CA HIS A 58 -19.35 -1.04 -16.84
C HIS A 58 -19.60 0.28 -17.58
N VAL A 59 -18.59 0.83 -18.26
CA VAL A 59 -18.73 2.03 -19.10
C VAL A 59 -19.64 1.75 -20.30
N ILE A 60 -19.51 0.58 -20.94
CA ILE A 60 -20.37 0.17 -22.07
C ILE A 60 -21.83 0.00 -21.60
N ASP A 61 -22.06 -0.69 -20.49
CA ASP A 61 -23.39 -0.96 -19.92
C ASP A 61 -24.09 0.35 -19.52
N THR A 62 -23.39 1.23 -18.83
CA THR A 62 -23.95 2.51 -18.36
C THR A 62 -23.95 3.62 -19.42
N ARG A 63 -23.19 3.44 -20.51
CA ARG A 63 -22.88 4.46 -21.53
C ARG A 63 -22.38 5.78 -20.92
N ARG A 64 -21.69 5.70 -19.78
CA ARG A 64 -21.19 6.87 -19.04
C ARG A 64 -19.70 6.73 -18.78
N LEU A 65 -18.91 7.61 -19.39
CA LEU A 65 -17.50 7.80 -19.06
C LEU A 65 -17.34 9.11 -18.29
N ALA A 66 -17.34 9.02 -16.96
CA ALA A 66 -17.11 10.16 -16.08
C ALA A 66 -15.69 10.08 -15.50
N LEU A 67 -14.74 10.78 -16.13
CA LEU A 67 -13.36 10.88 -15.66
C LEU A 67 -13.13 12.22 -14.94
N PRO A 68 -12.81 12.21 -13.63
CA PRO A 68 -12.44 13.43 -12.92
C PRO A 68 -11.18 14.07 -13.53
N PRO A 69 -10.97 15.39 -13.38
CA PRO A 69 -9.83 16.11 -13.97
C PRO A 69 -8.47 15.51 -13.63
N LEU A 70 -8.31 14.96 -12.42
CA LEU A 70 -7.06 14.29 -12.00
C LEU A 70 -6.77 13.05 -12.86
N LEU A 71 -7.77 12.23 -13.16
CA LEU A 71 -7.58 11.03 -13.99
C LEU A 71 -7.41 11.37 -15.47
N VAL A 72 -8.03 12.45 -15.95
CA VAL A 72 -7.78 12.96 -17.31
C VAL A 72 -6.32 13.40 -17.44
N ALA A 73 -5.80 14.17 -16.49
CA ALA A 73 -4.40 14.57 -16.48
C ALA A 73 -3.45 13.38 -16.30
N ALA A 74 -3.79 12.43 -15.42
CA ALA A 74 -2.98 11.24 -15.19
C ALA A 74 -2.94 10.29 -16.40
N ALA A 75 -3.93 10.34 -17.30
CA ALA A 75 -3.88 9.61 -18.57
C ALA A 75 -2.70 10.06 -19.46
N ALA A 76 -2.19 11.30 -19.27
CA ALA A 76 -1.04 11.79 -20.00
C ALA A 76 0.23 10.96 -19.73
N VAL A 77 0.33 10.27 -18.59
CA VAL A 77 1.50 9.46 -18.24
C VAL A 77 1.63 8.23 -19.14
N PRO A 78 0.66 7.28 -19.19
CA PRO A 78 0.76 6.14 -20.11
C PRO A 78 0.74 6.57 -21.58
N VAL A 79 0.07 7.69 -21.94
CA VAL A 79 0.13 8.24 -23.29
C VAL A 79 1.53 8.72 -23.64
N ALA A 80 2.20 9.47 -22.75
CA ALA A 80 3.57 9.91 -22.94
C ALA A 80 4.52 8.73 -23.11
N GLN A 81 4.40 7.70 -22.26
CA GLN A 81 5.18 6.48 -22.36
C GLN A 81 4.94 5.75 -23.70
N ALA A 82 3.69 5.63 -24.17
CA ALA A 82 3.38 5.03 -25.45
C ALA A 82 4.03 5.77 -26.64
N LEU A 83 4.14 7.10 -26.58
CA LEU A 83 4.82 7.91 -27.60
C LEU A 83 6.33 7.64 -27.69
N THR A 84 6.95 7.10 -26.63
CA THR A 84 8.39 6.77 -26.62
C THR A 84 8.71 5.43 -27.28
N LEU A 85 7.73 4.53 -27.43
CA LEU A 85 7.94 3.15 -27.89
C LEU A 85 8.67 3.04 -29.23
N PRO A 86 8.39 3.87 -30.25
CA PRO A 86 9.08 3.79 -31.53
C PRO A 86 10.59 4.06 -31.44
N THR A 87 11.01 4.78 -30.40
CA THR A 87 12.40 5.18 -30.18
C THR A 87 13.01 4.51 -28.95
N ALA A 88 12.33 3.57 -28.31
CA ALA A 88 12.80 2.95 -27.09
C ALA A 88 14.09 2.15 -27.33
N VAL A 89 15.06 2.27 -26.42
CA VAL A 89 16.31 1.50 -26.45
C VAL A 89 16.05 0.03 -26.16
N ASP A 90 15.03 -0.24 -25.34
CA ASP A 90 14.44 -1.57 -25.11
C ASP A 90 12.91 -1.49 -25.36
N PRO A 91 12.46 -1.81 -26.58
CA PRO A 91 11.04 -1.72 -26.94
C PRO A 91 10.15 -2.69 -26.17
N VAL A 92 10.64 -3.90 -25.85
CA VAL A 92 9.82 -4.94 -25.19
C VAL A 92 9.55 -4.54 -23.75
N ARG A 93 10.60 -4.18 -23.00
CA ARG A 93 10.45 -3.73 -21.61
C ARG A 93 9.64 -2.44 -21.52
N SER A 94 9.90 -1.50 -22.43
CA SER A 94 9.15 -0.25 -22.51
C SER A 94 7.65 -0.51 -22.74
N ALA A 95 7.31 -1.46 -23.62
CA ALA A 95 5.92 -1.83 -23.88
C ALA A 95 5.25 -2.44 -22.64
N VAL A 96 5.94 -3.36 -21.94
CA VAL A 96 5.41 -3.98 -20.71
C VAL A 96 5.13 -2.92 -19.64
N LEU A 97 6.06 -2.00 -19.39
CA LEU A 97 5.89 -0.93 -18.40
C LEU A 97 4.81 0.08 -18.81
N THR A 98 4.68 0.37 -20.11
CA THR A 98 3.61 1.21 -20.64
C THR A 98 2.23 0.57 -20.42
N VAL A 99 2.10 -0.73 -20.72
CA VAL A 99 0.87 -1.50 -20.47
C VAL A 99 0.56 -1.56 -18.98
N ALA A 100 1.56 -1.83 -18.14
CA ALA A 100 1.40 -1.82 -16.68
C ALA A 100 0.83 -0.50 -16.18
N THR A 101 1.39 0.61 -16.65
CA THR A 101 0.97 1.97 -16.28
C THR A 101 -0.45 2.27 -16.79
N ALA A 102 -0.79 1.85 -18.01
CA ALA A 102 -2.14 2.01 -18.56
C ALA A 102 -3.20 1.19 -17.80
N LEU A 103 -2.87 -0.05 -17.41
CA LEU A 103 -3.74 -0.89 -16.57
C LEU A 103 -3.88 -0.33 -15.16
N GLY A 104 -2.82 0.25 -14.60
CA GLY A 104 -2.86 1.01 -13.35
C GLY A 104 -3.82 2.20 -13.44
N TRP A 105 -3.69 3.02 -14.50
CA TRP A 105 -4.61 4.12 -14.77
C TRP A 105 -6.07 3.66 -14.91
N ALA A 106 -6.32 2.55 -15.63
CA ALA A 106 -7.66 1.98 -15.74
C ALA A 106 -8.20 1.50 -14.39
N SER A 107 -7.35 0.95 -13.53
CA SER A 107 -7.70 0.57 -12.15
C SER A 107 -8.06 1.79 -11.29
N ALA A 108 -7.36 2.91 -11.48
CA ALA A 108 -7.69 4.19 -10.85
C ALA A 108 -9.08 4.71 -11.29
N ALA A 109 -9.38 4.62 -12.59
CA ALA A 109 -10.67 5.00 -13.16
C ALA A 109 -11.81 4.09 -12.68
N ALA A 110 -11.55 2.77 -12.65
CA ALA A 110 -12.44 1.79 -12.05
C ALA A 110 -12.77 2.15 -10.60
N PHE A 111 -11.75 2.42 -9.78
CA PHE A 111 -11.93 2.83 -8.38
C PHE A 111 -12.77 4.10 -8.25
N ALA A 112 -12.49 5.13 -9.06
CA ALA A 112 -13.18 6.42 -9.00
C ALA A 112 -14.68 6.29 -9.38
N SER A 113 -15.04 5.29 -10.18
CA SER A 113 -16.44 5.01 -10.56
C SER A 113 -17.25 4.28 -9.48
N LEU A 114 -16.61 3.77 -8.43
CA LEU A 114 -17.28 3.03 -7.36
C LEU A 114 -18.04 3.96 -6.41
N THR A 115 -19.08 3.43 -5.77
CA THR A 115 -19.81 4.14 -4.69
C THR A 115 -18.93 4.34 -3.45
N ASP A 116 -19.27 5.32 -2.59
CA ASP A 116 -18.55 5.59 -1.33
C ASP A 116 -18.34 4.33 -0.47
N ARG A 117 -19.35 3.44 -0.42
CA ARG A 117 -19.28 2.20 0.35
C ARG A 117 -18.25 1.23 -0.22
N GLN A 118 -18.21 1.10 -1.54
CA GLN A 118 -17.26 0.22 -2.24
C GLN A 118 -15.84 0.78 -2.16
N ARG A 119 -15.66 2.09 -2.36
CA ARG A 119 -14.37 2.76 -2.16
C ARG A 119 -13.86 2.57 -0.74
N ALA A 120 -14.72 2.72 0.26
CA ALA A 120 -14.37 2.42 1.65
C ALA A 120 -13.91 0.96 1.83
N THR A 121 -14.57 -0.01 1.21
CA THR A 121 -14.16 -1.42 1.26
C THR A 121 -12.75 -1.63 0.69
N VAL A 122 -12.43 -1.03 -0.46
CA VAL A 122 -11.09 -1.17 -1.06
C VAL A 122 -10.02 -0.46 -0.22
N LEU A 123 -10.29 0.75 0.30
CA LEU A 123 -9.35 1.44 1.21
C LEU A 123 -9.13 0.67 2.51
N ILE A 124 -10.18 0.04 3.07
CA ILE A 124 -10.05 -0.82 4.25
C ILE A 124 -9.22 -2.06 3.93
N ALA A 125 -9.37 -2.65 2.74
CA ALA A 125 -8.52 -3.75 2.29
C ALA A 125 -7.05 -3.32 2.14
N LEU A 126 -6.78 -2.12 1.63
CA LEU A 126 -5.43 -1.53 1.62
C LEU A 126 -4.87 -1.34 3.03
N ILE A 127 -5.67 -0.83 3.97
CA ILE A 127 -5.24 -0.71 5.38
C ILE A 127 -4.95 -2.10 5.96
N ALA A 128 -5.78 -3.10 5.70
CA ALA A 128 -5.53 -4.46 6.16
C ALA A 128 -4.23 -5.02 5.57
N SER A 129 -4.00 -4.81 4.27
CA SER A 129 -2.76 -5.18 3.59
C SER A 129 -1.54 -4.51 4.24
N LEU A 130 -1.60 -3.19 4.49
CA LEU A 130 -0.57 -2.45 5.23
C LEU A 130 -0.26 -3.10 6.58
N LEU A 131 -1.28 -3.41 7.37
CA LEU A 131 -1.07 -3.97 8.72
C LEU A 131 -0.40 -5.34 8.68
N VAL A 132 -0.80 -6.20 7.75
CA VAL A 132 -0.17 -7.53 7.60
C VAL A 132 1.27 -7.39 7.12
N VAL A 133 1.53 -6.52 6.14
CA VAL A 133 2.88 -6.26 5.61
C VAL A 133 3.80 -5.68 6.68
N CYS A 134 3.35 -4.69 7.45
CA CYS A 134 4.15 -4.09 8.52
C CYS A 134 4.38 -5.05 9.69
N ALA A 135 3.39 -5.88 10.02
CA ALA A 135 3.57 -6.93 11.02
C ALA A 135 4.59 -7.96 10.53
N SER A 136 4.49 -8.44 9.29
CA SER A 136 5.43 -9.42 8.72
C SER A 136 6.85 -8.87 8.65
N SER A 137 7.03 -7.59 8.30
CA SER A 137 8.36 -6.97 8.24
C SER A 137 9.07 -6.92 9.59
N ILE A 138 8.32 -6.78 10.70
CA ILE A 138 8.90 -6.82 12.05
C ILE A 138 9.31 -8.24 12.44
N THR A 139 8.59 -9.25 11.96
CA THR A 139 8.89 -10.66 12.27
C THR A 139 10.09 -11.21 11.51
N GLY A 140 10.38 -10.64 10.33
CA GLY A 140 11.56 -10.98 9.53
C GLY A 140 12.75 -10.05 9.78
N LEU A 141 12.79 -9.35 10.92
CA LEU A 141 13.90 -8.47 11.23
C LEU A 141 15.19 -9.28 11.41
N GLY A 142 16.19 -9.00 10.60
CA GLY A 142 17.55 -9.50 10.83
C GLY A 142 18.20 -8.80 12.03
N ARG A 143 19.45 -9.19 12.36
CA ARG A 143 20.27 -8.40 13.27
C ARG A 143 20.60 -7.07 12.61
N LEU A 144 20.07 -5.98 13.15
CA LEU A 144 20.37 -4.63 12.68
C LEU A 144 21.82 -4.27 13.02
N ASN A 145 22.63 -4.02 12.00
CA ASN A 145 24.01 -3.57 12.18
C ASN A 145 24.14 -2.17 11.57
N SER A 146 24.49 -1.17 12.40
CA SER A 146 24.74 0.20 11.94
C SER A 146 26.20 0.39 11.57
N LEU A 147 26.46 0.80 10.33
CA LEU A 147 27.79 0.93 9.75
C LEU A 147 28.05 2.39 9.33
N ALA A 148 29.32 2.79 9.27
CA ALA A 148 29.73 4.13 8.85
C ALA A 148 28.95 5.26 9.56
N GLY A 149 28.86 5.19 10.90
CA GLY A 149 28.13 6.18 11.70
C GLY A 149 26.60 6.19 11.46
N GLY A 150 26.04 5.11 10.91
CA GLY A 150 24.63 5.00 10.55
C GLY A 150 24.28 5.45 9.15
N SER A 151 25.27 5.73 8.28
CA SER A 151 25.04 6.01 6.86
C SER A 151 24.75 4.74 6.04
N VAL A 152 25.15 3.56 6.53
CA VAL A 152 24.76 2.24 6.00
C VAL A 152 24.20 1.38 7.13
N VAL A 153 23.14 0.61 6.85
CA VAL A 153 22.52 -0.27 7.86
C VAL A 153 22.06 -1.57 7.20
N ASP A 154 22.49 -2.70 7.77
CA ASP A 154 22.11 -4.05 7.36
C ASP A 154 20.96 -4.60 8.22
N GLY A 155 20.27 -5.63 7.70
CA GLY A 155 19.17 -6.30 8.41
C GLY A 155 17.90 -5.45 8.55
N ARG A 156 17.75 -4.45 7.68
CA ARG A 156 16.62 -3.49 7.68
C ARG A 156 15.29 -4.22 7.44
N ALA A 157 14.22 -3.68 8.01
CA ALA A 157 12.89 -4.21 7.75
C ALA A 157 12.50 -3.95 6.28
N GLN A 158 12.14 -5.02 5.55
CA GLN A 158 11.62 -4.92 4.17
C GLN A 158 10.29 -5.66 3.96
N GLY A 159 9.97 -6.67 4.79
CA GLY A 159 8.73 -7.43 4.62
C GLY A 159 8.73 -8.25 3.33
N PRO A 160 7.61 -8.34 2.59
CA PRO A 160 7.53 -9.11 1.35
C PRO A 160 8.15 -8.39 0.14
N PHE A 161 8.72 -7.21 0.36
CA PHE A 161 9.35 -6.41 -0.67
C PHE A 161 10.83 -6.78 -0.85
N ALA A 162 11.38 -6.44 -2.02
CA ALA A 162 12.78 -6.70 -2.34
C ALA A 162 13.71 -5.76 -1.56
N GLN A 163 13.25 -4.53 -1.28
CA GLN A 163 14.08 -3.50 -0.64
C GLN A 163 13.38 -2.81 0.53
N PRO A 164 14.11 -2.39 1.58
CA PRO A 164 13.55 -1.63 2.70
C PRO A 164 12.89 -0.29 2.29
N ASN A 165 13.37 0.32 1.21
CA ASN A 165 12.79 1.56 0.68
C ASN A 165 11.38 1.35 0.10
N GLU A 166 11.11 0.16 -0.44
CA GLU A 166 9.78 -0.22 -0.93
C GLU A 166 8.78 -0.38 0.22
N LEU A 167 9.19 -1.02 1.32
CA LEU A 167 8.40 -1.07 2.56
C LEU A 167 8.09 0.35 3.06
N GLY A 168 9.12 1.19 3.15
CA GLY A 168 8.98 2.58 3.56
C GLY A 168 7.99 3.33 2.66
N ALA A 169 8.08 3.19 1.35
CA ALA A 169 7.14 3.80 0.40
C ALA A 169 5.71 3.28 0.57
N TYR A 170 5.52 1.98 0.79
CA TYR A 170 4.20 1.41 1.06
C TYR A 170 3.56 2.04 2.30
N VAL A 171 4.34 2.24 3.36
CA VAL A 171 3.89 2.92 4.58
C VAL A 171 3.57 4.39 4.29
N VAL A 172 4.40 5.11 3.53
CA VAL A 172 4.14 6.53 3.14
C VAL A 172 2.79 6.66 2.43
N PHE A 173 2.47 5.75 1.52
CA PHE A 173 1.19 5.76 0.81
C PHE A 173 -0.02 5.57 1.74
N LEU A 174 0.06 4.62 2.67
CA LEU A 174 -1.13 4.10 3.37
C LEU A 174 -1.27 4.53 4.84
N LEU A 175 -0.20 4.99 5.49
CA LEU A 175 -0.26 5.57 6.84
C LEU A 175 -1.30 6.70 6.95
N PRO A 176 -1.33 7.73 6.07
CA PRO A 176 -2.34 8.78 6.18
C PRO A 176 -3.75 8.27 5.89
N VAL A 177 -3.91 7.23 5.06
CA VAL A 177 -5.22 6.57 4.82
C VAL A 177 -5.72 5.91 6.10
N CYS A 178 -4.84 5.20 6.80
CA CYS A 178 -5.13 4.56 8.09
C CYS A 178 -5.54 5.59 9.16
N VAL A 179 -4.75 6.66 9.30
CA VAL A 179 -5.03 7.72 10.28
C VAL A 179 -6.32 8.48 9.93
N ALA A 180 -6.55 8.79 8.65
CA ALA A 180 -7.77 9.45 8.20
C ALA A 180 -9.02 8.60 8.50
N ALA A 181 -8.98 7.30 8.20
CA ALA A 181 -10.08 6.39 8.48
C ALA A 181 -10.37 6.28 9.98
N ALA A 182 -9.33 6.15 10.81
CA ALA A 182 -9.47 6.03 12.25
C ALA A 182 -10.02 7.32 12.89
N SER A 183 -9.72 8.48 12.30
CA SER A 183 -10.27 9.77 12.73
C SER A 183 -11.80 9.87 12.58
N CYS A 184 -12.43 9.02 11.76
CA CYS A 184 -13.88 8.99 11.55
C CYS A 184 -14.61 7.99 12.45
N ALA A 185 -13.89 7.10 13.14
CA ALA A 185 -14.47 6.18 14.10
C ALA A 185 -14.87 6.92 15.39
N ARG A 186 -15.83 6.37 16.15
CA ARG A 186 -16.22 6.92 17.46
C ARG A 186 -14.99 7.07 18.35
N ARG A 187 -14.92 8.15 19.14
CA ARG A 187 -13.74 8.52 19.96
C ARG A 187 -13.01 7.30 20.53
N HIS A 188 -13.66 6.44 21.31
CA HIS A 188 -13.01 5.26 21.91
C HIS A 188 -12.57 4.17 20.91
N THR A 189 -13.37 3.90 19.87
CA THR A 189 -13.05 2.88 18.84
C THR A 189 -11.96 3.37 17.89
N GLY A 190 -11.96 4.67 17.56
CA GLY A 190 -10.90 5.31 16.77
C GLY A 190 -9.56 5.25 17.49
N TRP A 191 -9.52 5.53 18.80
CA TRP A 191 -8.30 5.40 19.60
C TRP A 191 -7.78 3.96 19.68
N LEU A 192 -8.66 2.96 19.80
CA LEU A 192 -8.27 1.55 19.77
C LEU A 192 -7.72 1.14 18.40
N LEU A 193 -8.39 1.55 17.32
CA LEU A 193 -7.95 1.30 15.95
C LEU A 193 -6.59 1.92 15.70
N VAL A 194 -6.41 3.22 15.99
CA VAL A 194 -5.10 3.91 15.91
C VAL A 194 -4.07 3.19 16.76
N GLY A 195 -4.36 2.88 18.02
CA GLY A 195 -3.40 2.24 18.92
C GLY A 195 -2.90 0.88 18.43
N VAL A 196 -3.81 0.03 17.97
CA VAL A 196 -3.47 -1.32 17.48
C VAL A 196 -2.79 -1.27 16.11
N SER A 197 -3.15 -0.33 15.25
CA SER A 197 -2.54 -0.18 13.92
C SER A 197 -1.22 0.62 13.91
N ALA A 198 -1.01 1.51 14.87
CA ALA A 198 0.15 2.41 14.89
C ALA A 198 1.46 1.69 15.20
N LEU A 199 1.46 0.73 16.13
CA LEU A 199 2.69 0.04 16.53
C LEU A 199 3.38 -0.69 15.37
N PRO A 200 2.72 -1.60 14.62
CA PRO A 200 3.38 -2.27 13.52
C PRO A 200 3.76 -1.30 12.40
N VAL A 201 2.92 -0.32 12.07
CA VAL A 201 3.17 0.61 10.96
C VAL A 201 4.31 1.58 11.26
N LEU A 202 4.33 2.17 12.45
CA LEU A 202 5.42 3.07 12.86
C LEU A 202 6.71 2.29 13.12
N GLY A 203 6.62 1.07 13.66
CA GLY A 203 7.76 0.16 13.79
C GLY A 203 8.36 -0.20 12.44
N ALA A 204 7.55 -0.61 11.48
CA ALA A 204 7.99 -0.89 10.11
C ALA A 204 8.61 0.35 9.44
N LEU A 205 8.02 1.54 9.61
CA LEU A 205 8.59 2.78 9.09
C LEU A 205 9.96 3.08 9.72
N ALA A 206 10.07 3.01 11.04
CA ALA A 206 11.33 3.26 11.76
C ALA A 206 12.40 2.25 11.37
N LEU A 207 12.07 0.96 11.39
CA LEU A 207 13.01 -0.13 11.12
C LEU A 207 13.29 -0.33 9.62
N SER A 208 12.50 0.28 8.74
CA SER A 208 12.88 0.40 7.32
C SER A 208 14.13 1.24 7.14
N LEU A 209 14.43 2.17 8.08
CA LEU A 209 15.59 3.07 8.06
C LEU A 209 15.78 3.83 6.74
N SER A 210 14.69 4.01 5.99
CA SER A 210 14.63 4.76 4.74
C SER A 210 14.41 6.24 5.02
N ARG A 211 15.44 7.06 4.84
CA ARG A 211 15.39 8.52 5.01
C ARG A 211 14.31 9.14 4.12
N GLY A 212 14.20 8.68 2.88
CA GLY A 212 13.18 9.10 1.93
C GLY A 212 11.76 8.79 2.42
N ALA A 213 11.56 7.60 3.01
CA ALA A 213 10.27 7.23 3.59
C ALA A 213 9.93 8.07 4.82
N TRP A 214 10.88 8.39 5.68
CA TRP A 214 10.65 9.25 6.85
C TRP A 214 10.24 10.67 6.44
N ALA A 215 10.98 11.27 5.49
CA ALA A 215 10.65 12.59 4.94
C ALA A 215 9.28 12.57 4.24
N GLY A 216 9.02 11.54 3.42
CA GLY A 216 7.74 11.35 2.75
C GLY A 216 6.57 11.17 3.73
N ALA A 217 6.75 10.39 4.80
CA ALA A 217 5.73 10.19 5.81
C ALA A 217 5.45 11.47 6.60
N ALA A 218 6.50 12.23 6.97
CA ALA A 218 6.35 13.53 7.62
C ALA A 218 5.54 14.51 6.74
N ALA A 219 5.87 14.59 5.44
CA ALA A 219 5.12 15.39 4.47
C ALA A 219 3.67 14.91 4.32
N ALA A 220 3.44 13.59 4.24
CA ALA A 220 2.09 13.01 4.17
C ALA A 220 1.25 13.41 5.38
N MET A 221 1.82 13.29 6.58
CA MET A 221 1.13 13.61 7.83
C MET A 221 0.89 15.12 7.97
N ALA A 222 1.81 15.97 7.53
CA ALA A 222 1.62 17.42 7.50
C ALA A 222 0.45 17.81 6.57
N VAL A 223 0.39 17.22 5.37
CA VAL A 223 -0.74 17.40 4.45
C VAL A 223 -2.03 16.87 5.07
N LEU A 224 -1.99 15.73 5.77
CA LEU A 224 -3.18 15.21 6.44
C LEU A 224 -3.66 16.13 7.57
N VAL A 225 -2.75 16.74 8.34
CA VAL A 225 -3.08 17.75 9.35
C VAL A 225 -3.73 18.96 8.70
N LEU A 226 -3.22 19.43 7.56
CA LEU A 226 -3.82 20.52 6.81
C LEU A 226 -5.26 20.20 6.39
N LEU A 227 -5.50 18.96 5.91
CA LEU A 227 -6.82 18.51 5.46
C LEU A 227 -7.79 18.16 6.60
N LEU A 228 -7.26 17.72 7.75
CA LEU A 228 -8.03 17.29 8.92
C LEU A 228 -7.46 17.91 10.22
N PRO A 229 -7.51 19.23 10.45
CA PRO A 229 -6.80 19.90 11.55
C PRO A 229 -7.07 19.33 12.96
N ARG A 230 -8.27 18.77 13.15
CA ARG A 230 -8.68 18.10 14.39
C ARG A 230 -7.79 16.93 14.84
N ILE A 231 -6.97 16.36 13.95
CA ILE A 231 -6.07 15.23 14.29
C ILE A 231 -4.69 15.71 14.79
N ALA A 232 -4.35 16.99 14.61
CA ALA A 232 -3.04 17.54 14.98
C ALA A 232 -2.60 17.21 16.42
N PRO A 233 -3.43 17.42 17.47
CA PRO A 233 -3.00 17.10 18.84
C PRO A 233 -2.72 15.60 19.04
N ALA A 234 -3.49 14.73 18.39
CA ALA A 234 -3.26 13.28 18.47
C ALA A 234 -1.94 12.88 17.82
N ILE A 235 -1.59 13.50 16.68
CA ILE A 235 -0.30 13.28 16.00
C ILE A 235 0.85 13.79 16.86
N LEU A 236 0.76 15.00 17.42
CA LEU A 236 1.81 15.56 18.29
C LEU A 236 2.06 14.67 19.51
N ILE A 237 1.00 14.15 20.14
CA ILE A 237 1.11 13.19 21.24
C ILE A 237 1.78 11.90 20.78
N ALA A 238 1.39 11.35 19.63
CA ALA A 238 1.96 10.13 19.09
C ALA A 238 3.45 10.29 18.76
N VAL A 239 3.84 11.43 18.16
CA VAL A 239 5.25 11.77 17.88
C VAL A 239 6.04 11.91 19.17
N GLY A 240 5.50 12.62 20.16
CA GLY A 240 6.14 12.76 21.47
C GLY A 240 6.34 11.41 22.16
N ALA A 241 5.30 10.58 22.22
CA ALA A 241 5.37 9.24 22.79
C ALA A 241 6.38 8.33 22.06
N MET A 242 6.41 8.38 20.72
CA MET A 242 7.37 7.62 19.92
C MET A 242 8.80 8.10 20.18
N THR A 243 9.03 9.41 20.26
CA THR A 243 10.35 9.99 20.55
C THR A 243 10.83 9.55 21.93
N THR A 244 9.97 9.63 22.95
CA THR A 244 10.29 9.14 24.30
C THR A 244 10.58 7.65 24.32
N LEU A 245 9.81 6.84 23.58
CA LEU A 245 10.03 5.40 23.47
C LEU A 245 11.39 5.08 22.83
N VAL A 246 11.70 5.68 21.68
CA VAL A 246 12.96 5.45 20.98
C VAL A 246 14.15 5.87 21.85
N LEU A 247 14.08 7.05 22.47
CA LEU A 247 15.16 7.50 23.36
C LEU A 247 15.30 6.60 24.59
N GLY A 248 14.19 6.21 25.21
CA GLY A 248 14.19 5.31 26.36
C GLY A 248 14.78 3.93 26.03
N LEU A 249 14.41 3.35 24.89
CA LEU A 249 14.96 2.07 24.43
C LEU A 249 16.45 2.18 24.07
N ALA A 250 16.88 3.27 23.43
CA ALA A 250 18.28 3.48 23.08
C ALA A 250 19.17 3.69 24.33
N LEU A 251 18.63 4.26 25.41
CA LEU A 251 19.35 4.36 26.68
C LEU A 251 19.54 3.00 27.38
N LEU A 252 18.61 2.05 27.15
CA LEU A 252 18.70 0.70 27.70
C LEU A 252 19.63 -0.19 26.87
N ASP A 253 19.60 -0.05 25.54
CA ASP A 253 20.46 -0.78 24.62
C ASP A 253 20.79 0.10 23.39
N ALA A 254 21.94 0.77 23.47
CA ALA A 254 22.44 1.64 22.42
C ALA A 254 22.88 0.88 21.16
N THR A 255 23.06 -0.44 21.25
CA THR A 255 23.40 -1.32 20.11
C THR A 255 22.17 -1.98 19.49
N GLY A 256 21.02 -1.90 20.15
CA GLY A 256 19.75 -2.43 19.69
C GLY A 256 19.07 -1.56 18.62
N PRO A 257 17.87 -1.96 18.13
CA PRO A 257 17.17 -1.28 17.05
C PRO A 257 16.96 0.22 17.25
N ALA A 258 16.71 0.65 18.49
CA ALA A 258 16.52 2.06 18.81
C ALA A 258 17.81 2.87 18.69
N GLY A 259 18.97 2.30 19.08
CA GLY A 259 20.27 2.93 18.90
C GLY A 259 20.64 3.07 17.42
N VAL A 260 20.33 2.06 16.60
CA VAL A 260 20.50 2.11 15.14
C VAL A 260 19.64 3.20 14.50
N VAL A 261 18.39 3.37 14.95
CA VAL A 261 17.52 4.48 14.51
C VAL A 261 18.15 5.83 14.87
N LEU A 262 18.69 6.01 16.07
CA LEU A 262 19.36 7.27 16.45
C LEU A 262 20.64 7.52 15.63
N ALA A 263 21.46 6.50 15.39
CA ALA A 263 22.63 6.60 14.51
C ALA A 263 22.22 7.02 13.10
N ARG A 264 21.12 6.45 12.57
CA ARG A 264 20.56 6.81 11.27
C ARG A 264 20.02 8.24 11.19
N ILE A 265 19.52 8.79 12.30
CA ILE A 265 19.10 10.20 12.38
C ILE A 265 20.35 11.10 12.43
N GLY A 266 21.38 10.72 13.18
CA GLY A 266 22.64 11.46 13.26
C GLY A 266 23.38 11.57 11.92
N SER A 267 23.23 10.56 11.04
CA SER A 267 23.83 10.57 9.70
C SER A 267 23.09 11.45 8.67
N LEU A 268 22.09 12.23 9.09
CA LEU A 268 21.43 13.21 8.22
C LEU A 268 22.30 14.44 7.92
N ASP A 269 23.22 14.79 8.83
CA ASP A 269 24.07 15.98 8.72
C ASP A 269 25.32 15.76 7.85
N ASP A 270 25.66 14.51 7.52
CA ASP A 270 26.72 14.15 6.58
C ASP A 270 26.20 13.25 5.44
N PRO A 271 25.53 13.83 4.42
CA PRO A 271 25.03 13.09 3.27
C PRO A 271 26.16 12.44 2.44
N SER A 272 27.38 13.01 2.50
CA SER A 272 28.59 12.52 1.85
C SER A 272 29.28 11.37 2.59
N GLY A 273 28.93 11.13 3.85
CA GLY A 273 29.53 10.10 4.71
C GLY A 273 29.00 8.68 4.47
N SER A 274 28.20 8.45 3.42
CA SER A 274 27.92 7.11 2.89
C SER A 274 28.97 6.84 1.80
N PRO A 275 29.97 5.98 2.04
CA PRO A 275 31.00 5.68 1.04
C PRO A 275 30.43 5.11 -0.27
N ASP A 276 29.15 4.69 -0.23
CA ASP A 276 28.44 3.87 -1.22
C ASP A 276 27.37 4.66 -2.00
N ASP A 277 27.31 6.00 -1.91
CA ASP A 277 26.31 6.79 -2.63
C ASP A 277 26.70 7.07 -4.09
N HIS A 278 26.34 6.17 -4.99
CA HIS A 278 26.57 6.30 -6.44
C HIS A 278 25.63 7.29 -7.16
N ARG A 279 24.69 7.94 -6.45
CA ARG A 279 23.71 8.85 -7.06
C ARG A 279 24.32 9.95 -7.93
N PRO A 280 25.45 10.62 -7.58
CA PRO A 280 26.03 11.65 -8.45
C PRO A 280 26.41 11.12 -9.84
N GLN A 281 26.97 9.90 -9.90
CA GLN A 281 27.36 9.25 -11.16
C GLN A 281 26.12 8.81 -11.96
N ILE A 282 25.13 8.23 -11.28
CA ILE A 282 23.84 7.83 -11.88
C ILE A 282 23.09 9.05 -12.44
N TRP A 283 23.09 10.18 -11.73
CA TRP A 283 22.48 11.42 -12.20
C TRP A 283 23.23 12.00 -13.40
N GLY A 284 24.56 11.90 -13.41
CA GLY A 284 25.38 12.22 -14.57
C GLY A 284 24.96 11.43 -15.81
N LEU A 285 24.80 10.11 -15.68
CA LEU A 285 24.32 9.24 -16.75
C LEU A 285 22.90 9.58 -17.20
N ALA A 286 21.96 9.74 -16.28
CA ALA A 286 20.57 10.08 -16.58
C ALA A 286 20.46 11.43 -17.33
N LEU A 287 21.24 12.43 -16.91
CA LEU A 287 21.32 13.72 -17.61
C LEU A 287 22.01 13.60 -18.97
N GLY A 288 23.00 12.73 -19.11
CA GLY A 288 23.63 12.40 -20.40
C GLY A 288 22.60 11.84 -21.39
N ALA A 289 21.86 10.80 -20.98
CA ALA A 289 20.78 10.22 -21.77
C ALA A 289 19.69 11.24 -22.13
N ALA A 290 19.30 12.10 -21.18
CA ALA A 290 18.33 13.16 -21.42
C ALA A 290 18.83 14.21 -22.43
N ARG A 291 20.14 14.50 -22.48
CA ARG A 291 20.72 15.40 -23.50
C ARG A 291 20.77 14.76 -24.88
N GLU A 292 21.04 13.45 -24.95
CA GLU A 292 21.07 12.69 -26.20
C GLU A 292 19.66 12.54 -26.80
N ARG A 293 18.64 12.29 -25.97
CA ARG A 293 17.25 12.08 -26.38
C ARG A 293 16.26 12.99 -25.63
N PRO A 294 16.28 14.32 -25.90
CA PRO A 294 15.60 15.31 -25.06
C PRO A 294 14.07 15.27 -25.10
N PHE A 295 13.46 14.78 -26.19
CA PHE A 295 12.00 14.82 -26.34
C PHE A 295 11.30 13.55 -25.91
N LEU A 296 11.74 12.39 -26.40
CA LEU A 296 11.10 11.09 -26.15
C LEU A 296 11.89 10.19 -25.19
N GLY A 297 13.11 10.57 -24.80
CA GLY A 297 13.94 9.79 -23.89
C GLY A 297 14.33 8.42 -24.43
N LEU A 298 14.72 7.54 -23.52
CA LEU A 298 15.17 6.17 -23.80
C LEU A 298 14.03 5.14 -23.92
N GLY A 299 12.80 5.51 -23.57
CA GLY A 299 11.70 4.59 -23.30
C GLY A 299 11.67 4.13 -21.82
N PRO A 300 10.48 3.79 -21.26
CA PRO A 300 10.36 3.27 -19.90
C PRO A 300 11.28 2.10 -19.61
N GLY A 301 12.11 2.21 -18.57
CA GLY A 301 13.11 1.19 -18.22
C GLY A 301 14.33 1.14 -19.14
N GLY A 302 14.51 2.14 -20.02
CA GLY A 302 15.63 2.19 -20.94
C GLY A 302 16.95 2.65 -20.31
N LEU A 303 16.93 3.24 -19.10
CA LEU A 303 18.15 3.73 -18.44
C LEU A 303 19.16 2.60 -18.20
N GLU A 304 18.69 1.45 -17.73
CA GLU A 304 19.53 0.27 -17.48
C GLU A 304 20.20 -0.21 -18.78
N THR A 305 19.43 -0.39 -19.85
CA THR A 305 19.94 -0.84 -21.15
C THR A 305 20.89 0.16 -21.80
N TRP A 306 20.68 1.45 -21.55
CA TRP A 306 21.57 2.50 -22.04
C TRP A 306 22.87 2.53 -21.23
N ALA A 307 22.78 2.44 -19.90
CA ALA A 307 23.94 2.44 -19.01
C ALA A 307 24.83 1.21 -19.23
N SER A 308 24.28 0.03 -19.53
CA SER A 308 25.07 -1.18 -19.81
C SER A 308 25.89 -1.10 -21.10
N ARG A 309 25.58 -0.13 -21.97
CA ARG A 309 26.29 0.13 -23.23
C ARG A 309 27.16 1.39 -23.17
N ALA A 310 27.11 2.13 -22.07
CA ALA A 310 27.88 3.35 -21.90
C ALA A 310 29.33 3.02 -21.54
N ASP A 311 30.27 3.88 -21.97
CA ASP A 311 31.65 3.81 -21.49
C ASP A 311 31.72 4.46 -20.10
N SER A 312 31.28 3.70 -19.09
CA SER A 312 31.10 4.15 -17.72
C SER A 312 31.46 3.03 -16.74
N PRO A 313 32.04 3.34 -15.57
CA PRO A 313 32.21 2.37 -14.49
C PRO A 313 30.90 1.67 -14.09
N LEU A 314 29.75 2.33 -14.31
CA LEU A 314 28.42 1.79 -14.04
C LEU A 314 27.90 0.86 -15.15
N ALA A 315 28.65 0.59 -16.22
CA ALA A 315 28.22 -0.35 -17.27
C ALA A 315 28.31 -1.81 -16.82
N LEU A 316 29.19 -2.11 -15.86
CA LEU A 316 29.29 -3.41 -15.21
C LEU A 316 28.08 -3.70 -14.32
N GLU A 317 27.38 -2.64 -13.88
CA GLU A 317 26.20 -2.73 -13.04
C GLU A 317 25.26 -1.52 -13.30
N PRO A 318 24.44 -1.61 -14.36
CA PRO A 318 23.65 -0.49 -14.81
C PRO A 318 22.49 -0.18 -13.84
N PRO A 319 22.27 1.10 -13.47
CA PRO A 319 21.18 1.46 -12.57
C PRO A 319 19.81 1.25 -13.23
N LEU A 320 18.89 0.60 -12.50
CA LEU A 320 17.48 0.42 -12.91
C LEU A 320 16.71 1.74 -13.07
N HIS A 321 17.10 2.77 -12.31
CA HIS A 321 16.50 4.11 -12.31
C HIS A 321 17.45 5.16 -11.72
N ALA A 322 17.12 6.44 -11.86
CA ALA A 322 17.99 7.54 -11.44
C ALA A 322 17.95 7.85 -9.92
N HIS A 323 17.34 6.98 -9.10
CA HIS A 323 17.00 7.27 -7.68
C HIS A 323 16.39 8.67 -7.45
N ASN A 324 15.70 9.20 -8.45
CA ASN A 324 14.98 10.46 -8.42
C ASN A 324 13.91 10.42 -9.51
N LEU A 325 12.65 10.64 -9.15
CA LEU A 325 11.51 10.47 -10.05
C LEU A 325 11.57 11.43 -11.22
N VAL A 326 11.98 12.68 -10.98
CA VAL A 326 12.06 13.71 -12.02
C VAL A 326 13.15 13.35 -13.04
N LEU A 327 14.34 12.95 -12.56
CA LEU A 327 15.42 12.53 -13.45
C LEU A 327 15.09 11.24 -14.21
N THR A 328 14.44 10.29 -13.55
CA THR A 328 14.00 9.03 -14.17
C THR A 328 13.00 9.29 -15.29
N VAL A 329 11.98 10.11 -15.04
CA VAL A 329 11.00 10.50 -16.06
C VAL A 329 11.66 11.30 -17.19
N LEU A 330 12.60 12.19 -16.86
CA LEU A 330 13.30 13.00 -17.85
C LEU A 330 14.19 12.15 -18.77
N CYS A 331 14.96 11.19 -18.25
CA CYS A 331 15.82 10.36 -19.10
C CYS A 331 15.03 9.30 -19.89
N GLU A 332 13.98 8.73 -19.32
CA GLU A 332 13.20 7.66 -19.96
C GLU A 332 12.10 8.15 -20.89
N SER A 333 11.53 9.32 -20.64
CA SER A 333 10.40 9.84 -21.41
C SER A 333 10.59 11.28 -21.90
N GLY A 334 11.77 11.85 -21.69
CA GLY A 334 12.13 13.19 -22.18
C GLY A 334 11.21 14.29 -21.67
N ALA A 335 11.19 15.39 -22.42
CA ALA A 335 10.32 16.53 -22.16
C ALA A 335 8.83 16.14 -22.18
N VAL A 336 8.42 15.17 -23.00
CA VAL A 336 7.01 14.74 -23.08
C VAL A 336 6.56 14.09 -21.76
N GLY A 337 7.37 13.20 -21.21
CA GLY A 337 7.10 12.61 -19.89
C GLY A 337 7.14 13.64 -18.77
N LEU A 338 8.10 14.57 -18.81
CA LEU A 338 8.21 15.63 -17.81
C LEU A 338 6.98 16.56 -17.82
N LEU A 339 6.47 16.92 -19.00
CA LEU A 339 5.23 17.70 -19.13
C LEU A 339 4.02 16.95 -18.57
N ALA A 340 3.93 15.64 -18.79
CA ALA A 340 2.88 14.81 -18.20
C ALA A 340 2.97 14.79 -16.66
N LEU A 341 4.18 14.64 -16.10
CA LEU A 341 4.42 14.68 -14.66
C LEU A 341 4.02 16.05 -14.07
N VAL A 342 4.42 17.15 -14.69
CA VAL A 342 4.05 18.51 -14.28
C VAL A 342 2.54 18.72 -14.33
N ALA A 343 1.86 18.22 -15.37
CA ALA A 343 0.40 18.32 -15.47
C ALA A 343 -0.30 17.57 -14.32
N VAL A 344 0.16 16.36 -13.98
CA VAL A 344 -0.37 15.59 -12.84
C VAL A 344 -0.14 16.33 -11.53
N VAL A 345 1.07 16.83 -11.28
CA VAL A 345 1.40 17.58 -10.06
C VAL A 345 0.56 18.85 -9.94
N ALA A 346 0.38 19.60 -11.04
CA ALA A 346 -0.43 20.81 -11.04
C ALA A 346 -1.92 20.52 -10.75
N VAL A 347 -2.47 19.41 -11.26
CA VAL A 347 -3.85 19.01 -10.99
C VAL A 347 -4.00 18.48 -9.56
N LEU A 348 -3.03 17.72 -9.06
CA LEU A 348 -2.98 17.25 -7.68
C LEU A 348 -2.91 18.43 -6.69
N ALA A 349 -2.08 19.44 -6.98
CA ALA A 349 -1.98 20.66 -6.17
C ALA A 349 -3.31 21.44 -6.15
N ARG A 350 -3.98 21.59 -7.30
CA ARG A 350 -5.33 22.19 -7.35
C ARG A 350 -6.36 21.39 -6.54
N ARG A 351 -6.28 20.06 -6.61
CA ARG A 351 -7.16 19.16 -5.86
C ARG A 351 -6.91 19.28 -4.35
N LEU A 352 -5.63 19.35 -3.95
CA LEU A 352 -5.23 19.56 -2.56
C LEU A 352 -5.72 20.91 -2.03
N TRP A 353 -5.55 21.98 -2.80
CA TRP A 353 -6.06 23.31 -2.46
C TRP A 353 -7.57 23.30 -2.21
N SER A 354 -8.33 22.73 -3.16
CA SER A 354 -9.78 22.59 -3.03
C SER A 354 -10.19 21.74 -1.82
N ALA A 355 -9.45 20.68 -1.52
CA ALA A 355 -9.70 19.82 -0.37
C ALA A 355 -9.37 20.51 0.97
N ALA A 356 -8.39 21.42 1.00
CA ALA A 356 -8.02 22.17 2.20
C ALA A 356 -9.03 23.28 2.53
N THR A 357 -9.70 23.85 1.53
CA THR A 357 -10.70 24.92 1.73
C THR A 357 -12.10 24.40 2.07
N HIS A 358 -12.34 23.09 1.97
CA HIS A 358 -13.64 22.47 2.20
C HIS A 358 -13.56 21.26 3.13
N HIS A 359 -14.69 20.86 3.72
CA HIS A 359 -14.75 19.62 4.48
C HIS A 359 -14.51 18.41 3.56
N THR A 360 -13.38 17.74 3.76
CA THR A 360 -12.96 16.60 2.95
C THR A 360 -13.16 15.29 3.70
N SER A 361 -13.79 14.31 3.04
CA SER A 361 -13.98 12.95 3.56
C SER A 361 -12.64 12.22 3.70
N TRP A 362 -12.52 11.31 4.66
CA TRP A 362 -11.34 10.45 4.80
C TRP A 362 -11.04 9.62 3.55
N LEU A 363 -12.07 9.31 2.75
CA LEU A 363 -11.98 8.63 1.45
C LEU A 363 -11.12 9.38 0.44
N VAL A 364 -10.92 10.69 0.63
CA VAL A 364 -10.17 11.57 -0.26
C VAL A 364 -8.95 12.15 0.48
N ALA A 365 -9.10 12.57 1.74
CA ALA A 365 -8.04 13.20 2.52
C ALA A 365 -6.83 12.29 2.74
N GLY A 366 -7.07 11.03 3.12
CA GLY A 366 -6.01 10.03 3.32
C GLY A 366 -5.21 9.76 2.04
N PRO A 367 -5.87 9.41 0.92
CA PRO A 367 -5.20 9.20 -0.37
C PRO A 367 -4.45 10.44 -0.89
N LEU A 368 -5.02 11.65 -0.78
CA LEU A 368 -4.33 12.88 -1.18
C LEU A 368 -3.06 13.12 -0.36
N ALA A 369 -3.13 12.92 0.96
CA ALA A 369 -1.97 13.02 1.83
C ALA A 369 -0.91 11.98 1.49
N GLY A 370 -1.30 10.72 1.25
CA GLY A 370 -0.39 9.65 0.85
C GLY A 370 0.34 9.92 -0.46
N LEU A 371 -0.39 10.37 -1.50
CA LEU A 371 0.23 10.77 -2.77
C LEU A 371 1.18 11.96 -2.63
N SER A 372 0.85 12.92 -1.76
CA SER A 372 1.70 14.09 -1.52
C SER A 372 3.01 13.70 -0.82
N GLY A 373 2.94 12.82 0.19
CA GLY A 373 4.12 12.28 0.84
C GLY A 373 4.95 11.39 -0.08
N ALA A 374 4.30 10.59 -0.90
CA ALA A 374 4.97 9.80 -1.90
C ALA A 374 5.72 10.70 -2.89
N ALA A 375 5.11 11.80 -3.36
CA ALA A 375 5.79 12.75 -4.26
C ALA A 375 7.08 13.31 -3.64
N VAL A 376 7.09 13.59 -2.32
CA VAL A 376 8.29 13.99 -1.59
C VAL A 376 9.32 12.86 -1.53
N HIS A 377 8.90 11.63 -1.23
CA HIS A 377 9.79 10.46 -1.29
C HIS A 377 10.38 10.29 -2.71
N GLY A 378 9.58 10.52 -3.74
CA GLY A 378 9.95 10.49 -5.17
C GLY A 378 11.12 11.41 -5.54
N ILE A 379 11.37 12.47 -4.78
CA ILE A 379 12.53 13.36 -4.99
C ILE A 379 13.83 12.70 -4.52
N ILE A 380 13.74 11.82 -3.52
CA ILE A 380 14.87 11.17 -2.85
C ILE A 380 15.13 9.76 -3.43
N ASP A 381 14.09 9.05 -3.84
CA ASP A 381 14.19 7.70 -4.40
C ASP A 381 12.96 7.31 -5.26
N VAL A 382 13.05 6.24 -6.07
CA VAL A 382 11.96 5.75 -6.94
C VAL A 382 11.63 4.28 -6.69
N PRO A 383 11.15 3.90 -5.49
CA PRO A 383 10.70 2.54 -5.24
C PRO A 383 9.43 2.18 -6.04
N TRP A 384 8.85 3.13 -6.78
CA TRP A 384 7.57 2.98 -7.46
C TRP A 384 7.62 2.00 -8.63
N ARG A 385 8.80 1.61 -9.13
CA ARG A 385 8.92 0.55 -10.15
C ARG A 385 8.36 -0.79 -9.69
N ASN A 386 8.30 -1.02 -8.38
CA ASN A 386 7.64 -2.18 -7.82
C ASN A 386 6.15 -2.22 -8.24
N PRO A 387 5.65 -3.34 -8.83
CA PRO A 387 4.27 -3.45 -9.28
C PRO A 387 3.24 -3.18 -8.18
N ALA A 388 3.48 -3.61 -6.95
CA ALA A 388 2.56 -3.39 -5.83
C ALA A 388 2.47 -1.91 -5.45
N LEU A 389 3.60 -1.20 -5.47
CA LEU A 389 3.66 0.24 -5.19
C LEU A 389 3.04 1.05 -6.33
N THR A 390 3.33 0.71 -7.58
CA THR A 390 2.67 1.32 -8.76
C THR A 390 1.14 1.15 -8.67
N ALA A 391 0.64 -0.07 -8.41
CA ALA A 391 -0.79 -0.31 -8.27
C ALA A 391 -1.39 0.52 -7.12
N THR A 392 -0.72 0.56 -5.97
CA THR A 392 -1.15 1.36 -4.82
C THR A 392 -1.24 2.84 -5.16
N ALA A 393 -0.22 3.41 -5.82
CA ALA A 393 -0.21 4.80 -6.24
C ALA A 393 -1.40 5.13 -7.16
N TRP A 394 -1.66 4.27 -8.16
CA TRP A 394 -2.80 4.44 -9.06
C TRP A 394 -4.15 4.37 -8.33
N LEU A 395 -4.33 3.42 -7.41
CA LEU A 395 -5.57 3.32 -6.64
C LEU A 395 -5.79 4.52 -5.73
N LEU A 396 -4.73 5.05 -5.10
CA LEU A 396 -4.82 6.29 -4.34
C LEU A 396 -5.14 7.48 -5.24
N ALA A 397 -4.62 7.54 -6.46
CA ALA A 397 -5.00 8.57 -7.45
C ALA A 397 -6.48 8.48 -7.80
N GLY A 398 -7.02 7.27 -8.02
CA GLY A 398 -8.45 7.03 -8.21
C GLY A 398 -9.30 7.48 -7.02
N ALA A 399 -8.86 7.16 -5.80
CA ALA A 399 -9.55 7.57 -4.57
C ALA A 399 -9.53 9.10 -4.35
N ALA A 400 -8.38 9.74 -4.60
CA ALA A 400 -8.21 11.18 -4.52
C ALA A 400 -9.04 11.95 -5.58
N ALA A 401 -9.17 11.36 -6.76
CA ALA A 401 -9.93 11.90 -7.89
C ALA A 401 -11.45 11.84 -7.69
N ALA A 402 -11.94 10.85 -6.94
CA ALA A 402 -13.36 10.59 -6.79
C ALA A 402 -14.13 11.84 -6.32
N HIS A 403 -15.19 12.19 -7.05
CA HIS A 403 -16.14 13.17 -6.58
C HIS A 403 -16.98 12.55 -5.46
N MET A 404 -17.14 13.27 -4.36
CA MET A 404 -18.15 12.90 -3.37
C MET A 404 -19.51 13.20 -4.01
N ASP A 405 -20.40 12.21 -4.08
CA ASP A 405 -21.82 12.51 -4.27
C ASP A 405 -22.19 13.55 -3.21
N GLN A 406 -22.79 14.67 -3.66
CA GLN A 406 -23.07 15.82 -2.80
C GLN A 406 -23.64 15.35 -1.45
N PRO A 407 -23.14 15.87 -0.31
CA PRO A 407 -23.82 15.63 0.95
C PRO A 407 -25.27 16.07 0.77
N LEU A 408 -26.19 15.16 1.08
CA LEU A 408 -27.63 15.38 1.14
C LEU A 408 -27.88 16.85 1.49
N ARG A 409 -28.54 17.56 0.57
CA ARG A 409 -29.04 18.93 0.76
C ARG A 409 -29.37 19.13 2.23
N ALA A 410 -28.76 20.16 2.83
CA ALA A 410 -29.12 20.62 4.16
C ALA A 410 -30.63 20.45 4.31
N GLN A 411 -31.05 19.66 5.31
CA GLN A 411 -32.46 19.59 5.64
C GLN A 411 -32.94 21.03 5.69
N PRO A 412 -33.99 21.42 4.92
CA PRO A 412 -34.52 22.76 5.03
C PRO A 412 -34.75 22.98 6.52
N GLU A 413 -34.18 24.07 7.05
CA GLU A 413 -34.33 24.44 8.44
C GLU A 413 -35.77 24.12 8.83
N ARG A 414 -35.93 23.24 9.82
CA ARG A 414 -37.25 23.07 10.41
C ARG A 414 -37.60 24.46 10.93
N HIS A 415 -38.45 25.17 10.21
CA HIS A 415 -39.12 26.35 10.74
C HIS A 415 -39.56 25.97 12.15
N PRO A 416 -39.20 26.76 13.18
CA PRO A 416 -39.69 26.49 14.52
C PRO A 416 -41.22 26.57 14.42
N VAL A 417 -41.86 25.40 14.50
CA VAL A 417 -43.30 25.33 14.74
C VAL A 417 -43.47 25.95 16.11
N ASN A 418 -43.93 27.20 16.14
CA ASN A 418 -44.32 27.87 17.37
C ASN A 418 -45.34 26.97 18.07
N HIS A 419 -44.92 26.30 19.13
CA HIS A 419 -45.86 25.68 20.03
C HIS A 419 -46.61 26.81 20.74
N PRO A 420 -47.96 26.84 20.67
CA PRO A 420 -48.73 27.84 21.40
C PRO A 420 -48.39 27.72 22.88
N THR A 421 -48.06 28.86 23.49
CA THR A 421 -47.67 28.94 24.89
C THR A 421 -48.82 28.45 25.79
N SER A 422 -48.50 28.03 27.02
CA SER A 422 -49.47 27.50 27.99
C SER A 422 -50.70 28.38 28.21
N ARG A 423 -50.60 29.70 27.95
CA ARG A 423 -51.73 30.64 28.00
C ARG A 423 -52.74 30.49 26.84
N GLU A 424 -52.31 30.07 25.65
CA GLU A 424 -53.21 29.89 24.50
C GLU A 424 -54.01 28.58 24.58
N ARG A 425 -53.46 27.55 25.24
CA ARG A 425 -54.15 26.28 25.50
C ARG A 425 -55.27 26.41 26.53
N GLU A 426 -55.19 27.40 27.42
CA GLU A 426 -56.18 27.63 28.47
C GLU A 426 -57.40 28.41 27.94
N ALA A 427 -57.18 29.29 26.95
CA ALA A 427 -58.26 30.01 26.26
C ALA A 427 -59.14 29.09 25.40
N THR A 428 -58.54 28.09 24.73
CA THR A 428 -59.27 27.11 23.91
C THR A 428 -60.01 26.05 24.72
N ARG A 429 -59.63 25.86 26.00
CA ARG A 429 -60.32 24.91 26.89
C ARG A 429 -61.58 25.49 27.52
N ARG A 430 -61.66 26.82 27.69
CA ARG A 430 -62.84 27.51 28.23
C ARG A 430 -63.98 27.71 27.21
N SER A 431 -63.71 27.64 25.91
CA SER A 431 -64.76 27.82 24.88
C SER A 431 -65.56 26.55 24.55
N ARG A 432 -65.21 25.39 25.13
CA ARG A 432 -65.85 24.08 24.83
C ARG A 432 -66.82 23.58 25.90
N HIS A 433 -67.17 24.39 26.90
CA HIS A 433 -68.22 24.05 27.86
C HIS A 433 -69.38 25.04 27.78
N GLY A 434 -70.27 24.75 26.84
CA GLY A 434 -71.56 25.42 26.71
C GLY A 434 -72.54 24.53 25.97
N PHE A 435 -73.55 24.05 26.70
CA PHE A 435 -74.88 23.64 26.25
C PHE A 435 -75.19 22.15 25.94
N ARG A 436 -76.28 21.72 26.61
CA ARG A 436 -76.99 20.41 26.80
C ARG A 436 -77.97 20.09 25.61
N PRO A 437 -78.90 19.07 25.59
CA PRO A 437 -79.47 18.20 26.67
C PRO A 437 -79.90 16.73 26.35
N SER A 438 -80.22 16.01 27.45
CA SER A 438 -81.35 15.08 27.72
C SER A 438 -81.58 13.75 26.97
N GLY A 439 -81.78 12.67 27.75
CA GLY A 439 -82.76 11.61 27.45
C GLY A 439 -82.46 10.22 28.04
N THR A 440 -83.16 9.87 29.14
CA THR A 440 -83.73 8.55 29.56
C THR A 440 -82.96 7.22 29.31
N ARG A 441 -82.92 6.15 30.12
CA ARG A 441 -83.47 5.61 31.39
C ARG A 441 -83.45 4.06 31.16
N ILE A 442 -83.35 3.23 32.22
CA ILE A 442 -83.88 1.84 32.38
C ILE A 442 -82.87 0.66 32.43
N ASP A 443 -82.77 0.13 33.66
CA ASP A 443 -82.74 -1.25 34.21
C ASP A 443 -81.52 -2.21 34.18
N ASP A 444 -81.17 -2.64 35.41
CA ASP A 444 -80.47 -3.85 35.92
C ASP A 444 -81.42 -5.09 35.84
N PRO A 445 -81.12 -6.37 36.23
CA PRO A 445 -79.94 -6.95 36.90
C PRO A 445 -79.52 -8.41 36.49
N GLY A 446 -78.36 -8.86 37.02
CA GLY A 446 -78.07 -10.23 37.53
C GLY A 446 -77.87 -11.43 36.57
N ASP A 447 -76.73 -12.13 36.68
CA ASP A 447 -76.65 -13.56 37.10
C ASP A 447 -75.18 -14.04 37.22
N HIS A 448 -74.96 -15.01 38.11
CA HIS A 448 -73.73 -15.65 38.53
C HIS A 448 -73.18 -16.67 37.50
N GLY A 449 -71.87 -16.98 37.58
CA GLY A 449 -71.36 -18.25 37.04
C GLY A 449 -69.89 -18.23 36.58
N ASP A 450 -69.05 -18.83 37.42
CA ASP A 450 -67.66 -19.26 37.25
C ASP A 450 -67.10 -19.55 35.85
N GLY A 451 -65.79 -19.26 35.68
CA GLY A 451 -64.90 -20.17 34.92
C GLY A 451 -64.06 -19.55 33.79
N LEU A 452 -62.78 -19.32 34.11
CA LEU A 452 -61.60 -19.60 33.26
C LEU A 452 -61.57 -19.07 31.80
N GLY A 453 -60.74 -18.04 31.56
CA GLY A 453 -60.16 -17.78 30.21
C GLY A 453 -59.77 -16.32 29.97
N PRO A 454 -58.54 -16.00 29.54
CA PRO A 454 -57.96 -14.68 29.67
C PRO A 454 -58.31 -13.69 28.54
N ALA A 455 -58.19 -12.42 28.87
CA ALA A 455 -58.41 -11.23 28.06
C ALA A 455 -57.78 -11.26 26.66
N ASP A 456 -58.59 -11.02 25.63
CA ASP A 456 -58.16 -10.70 24.28
C ASP A 456 -58.60 -9.27 23.89
N GLY A 457 -57.60 -8.42 23.61
CA GLY A 457 -57.70 -7.15 22.90
C GLY A 457 -56.93 -5.98 23.57
N PRO A 458 -56.23 -5.08 22.85
CA PRO A 458 -56.06 -4.97 21.39
C PRO A 458 -54.59 -4.87 20.90
N GLY A 459 -54.33 -5.46 19.74
CA GLY A 459 -53.66 -4.78 18.62
C GLY A 459 -52.39 -3.96 18.85
N ALA A 460 -51.35 -4.51 19.48
CA ALA A 460 -49.99 -3.99 19.30
C ALA A 460 -49.35 -4.71 18.10
N ARG A 461 -49.26 -4.03 16.94
CA ARG A 461 -48.39 -4.42 15.83
C ARG A 461 -46.92 -4.42 16.32
N ARG A 462 -46.50 -5.51 16.97
CA ARG A 462 -45.08 -5.81 17.18
C ARG A 462 -44.48 -6.11 15.82
N GLY A 463 -43.83 -5.11 15.24
CA GLY A 463 -42.92 -5.31 14.12
C GLY A 463 -41.98 -6.46 14.47
N ARG A 464 -42.04 -7.56 13.71
CA ARG A 464 -41.05 -8.63 13.75
C ARG A 464 -39.69 -7.97 13.52
N ARG A 465 -38.94 -7.69 14.59
CA ARG A 465 -37.50 -7.47 14.51
C ARG A 465 -36.94 -8.75 13.93
N ARG A 466 -36.66 -8.76 12.62
CA ARG A 466 -35.84 -9.80 11.99
C ARG A 466 -34.57 -9.86 12.83
N ARG A 467 -34.39 -10.97 13.55
CA ARG A 467 -33.22 -11.26 14.38
C ARG A 467 -32.04 -11.24 13.41
N ALA A 468 -31.32 -10.12 13.38
CA ALA A 468 -30.14 -9.97 12.54
C ALA A 468 -29.16 -11.07 12.98
N TRP A 469 -28.94 -12.05 12.11
CA TRP A 469 -27.91 -13.05 12.29
C TRP A 469 -26.57 -12.36 12.63
N PRO A 470 -25.66 -13.03 13.37
CA PRO A 470 -24.41 -12.43 13.82
C PRO A 470 -23.42 -12.37 12.64
N GLN A 471 -23.77 -11.60 11.60
CA GLN A 471 -22.99 -11.42 10.40
C GLN A 471 -21.54 -10.95 10.65
N PRO A 472 -21.21 -10.11 11.66
CA PRO A 472 -19.80 -9.79 11.93
C PRO A 472 -19.04 -10.93 12.60
N ALA A 473 -19.69 -11.79 13.41
CA ALA A 473 -19.03 -12.98 13.97
C ALA A 473 -18.86 -14.07 12.92
N LEU A 474 -19.85 -14.25 12.04
CA LEU A 474 -19.75 -15.12 10.88
C LEU A 474 -18.69 -14.63 9.89
N LEU A 475 -18.60 -13.32 9.66
CA LEU A 475 -17.54 -12.71 8.85
C LEU A 475 -16.17 -12.89 9.51
N ALA A 476 -16.05 -12.71 10.83
CA ALA A 476 -14.82 -12.99 11.57
C ALA A 476 -14.40 -14.45 11.40
N LEU A 477 -15.33 -15.40 11.53
CA LEU A 477 -15.08 -16.82 11.36
C LEU A 477 -14.63 -17.15 9.92
N ILE A 478 -15.29 -16.58 8.91
CA ILE A 478 -14.94 -16.73 7.50
C ILE A 478 -13.57 -16.12 7.23
N LEU A 479 -13.28 -14.92 7.75
CA LEU A 479 -11.99 -14.25 7.58
C LEU A 479 -10.88 -15.00 8.31
N THR A 480 -11.13 -15.56 9.50
CA THR A 480 -10.14 -16.35 10.25
C THR A 480 -9.90 -17.70 9.56
N GLY A 481 -10.94 -18.35 9.04
CA GLY A 481 -10.80 -19.52 8.19
C GLY A 481 -10.05 -19.22 6.90
N GLY A 482 -10.33 -18.07 6.28
CA GLY A 482 -9.61 -17.55 5.12
C GLY A 482 -8.16 -17.18 5.41
N LEU A 483 -7.85 -16.67 6.62
CA LEU A 483 -6.50 -16.42 7.09
C LEU A 483 -5.75 -17.74 7.29
N LEU A 484 -6.36 -18.73 7.96
CA LEU A 484 -5.75 -20.05 8.14
C LEU A 484 -5.47 -20.73 6.80
N ALA A 485 -6.44 -20.70 5.88
CA ALA A 485 -6.26 -21.21 4.53
C ALA A 485 -5.16 -20.41 3.80
N GLY A 486 -5.22 -19.08 3.83
CA GLY A 486 -4.25 -18.20 3.18
C GLY A 486 -2.82 -18.39 3.70
N LEU A 487 -2.64 -18.62 4.99
CA LEU A 487 -1.33 -18.93 5.59
C LEU A 487 -0.77 -20.28 5.14
N GLN A 488 -1.63 -21.24 4.79
CA GLN A 488 -1.20 -22.52 4.19
C GLN A 488 -0.76 -22.34 2.73
N PHE A 489 -1.31 -21.34 2.03
CA PHE A 489 -0.92 -20.98 0.67
C PHE A 489 0.20 -19.94 0.60
N LEU A 490 0.60 -19.36 1.74
CA LEU A 490 1.74 -18.44 1.78
C LEU A 490 3.04 -19.24 1.57
N PRO A 491 3.82 -18.90 0.52
CA PRO A 491 5.11 -19.52 0.29
C PRO A 491 6.01 -19.24 1.50
N SER A 492 6.65 -20.28 1.99
CA SER A 492 7.68 -20.17 3.04
C SER A 492 9.02 -20.05 2.35
N GLN A 493 9.69 -18.93 2.55
CA GLN A 493 11.03 -18.69 2.06
C GLN A 493 12.03 -19.04 3.15
N HIS A 494 13.13 -19.67 2.77
CA HIS A 494 14.22 -20.08 3.65
C HIS A 494 15.41 -19.19 3.34
N GLU A 495 15.91 -18.48 4.35
CA GLU A 495 17.10 -17.63 4.22
C GLU A 495 18.35 -18.42 4.62
N ALA A 496 19.33 -18.46 3.73
CA ALA A 496 20.65 -19.05 3.95
C ALA A 496 21.74 -18.01 3.67
N THR A 497 22.80 -17.98 4.49
CA THR A 497 23.85 -16.96 4.38
C THR A 497 25.22 -17.60 4.17
N SER A 498 25.96 -17.13 3.15
CA SER A 498 27.39 -17.41 2.96
C SER A 498 28.21 -16.14 3.14
N VAL A 499 29.51 -16.27 3.40
CA VAL A 499 30.41 -15.15 3.67
C VAL A 499 31.70 -15.32 2.86
N VAL A 500 32.09 -14.28 2.14
CA VAL A 500 33.29 -14.19 1.29
C VAL A 500 34.19 -13.08 1.82
N GLY A 501 35.47 -13.31 1.97
CA GLY A 501 36.47 -12.30 2.30
C GLY A 501 37.28 -11.93 1.07
N LEU A 502 37.51 -10.64 0.85
CA LEU A 502 38.37 -10.13 -0.22
C LEU A 502 39.72 -9.69 0.37
N ARG A 503 40.81 -9.94 -0.36
CA ARG A 503 42.17 -9.58 0.06
C ARG A 503 42.93 -8.94 -1.10
N SER A 504 43.80 -7.98 -0.79
CA SER A 504 44.81 -7.51 -1.77
C SER A 504 45.91 -8.54 -1.85
N GLU A 505 45.98 -9.25 -2.97
CA GLU A 505 47.15 -10.05 -3.32
C GLU A 505 47.29 -9.96 -4.85
N THR A 506 48.23 -9.16 -5.34
CA THR A 506 48.69 -9.27 -6.73
C THR A 506 49.58 -10.51 -6.86
N ALA A 507 49.49 -11.24 -7.97
CA ALA A 507 50.26 -12.47 -8.22
C ALA A 507 51.79 -12.37 -8.00
N ASP A 508 52.36 -11.15 -8.03
CA ASP A 508 53.80 -10.88 -7.86
C ASP A 508 54.16 -10.16 -6.53
N GLY A 509 53.23 -10.05 -5.58
CA GLY A 509 53.52 -9.55 -4.21
C GLY A 509 54.00 -8.10 -4.10
N ALA A 510 53.88 -7.28 -5.15
CA ALA A 510 54.55 -5.97 -5.23
C ALA A 510 53.63 -4.73 -5.09
N ALA A 511 52.31 -4.87 -5.06
CA ALA A 511 51.41 -3.73 -4.84
C ALA A 511 50.23 -4.12 -3.94
N THR A 512 50.28 -3.67 -2.68
CA THR A 512 49.11 -3.63 -1.80
C THR A 512 48.27 -2.42 -2.16
N ILE A 513 47.01 -2.68 -2.54
CA ILE A 513 46.03 -1.65 -2.80
C ILE A 513 45.71 -0.95 -1.48
N ALA A 514 45.42 0.36 -1.56
CA ALA A 514 45.03 1.09 -0.37
C ALA A 514 43.81 0.43 0.30
N PRO A 515 43.76 0.33 1.64
CA PRO A 515 42.65 -0.30 2.34
C PRO A 515 41.27 0.24 1.92
N ASP A 516 41.20 1.53 1.59
CA ASP A 516 39.98 2.20 1.13
C ASP A 516 39.55 1.76 -0.28
N GLU A 517 40.50 1.41 -1.13
CA GLU A 517 40.26 0.98 -2.51
C GLU A 517 39.83 -0.50 -2.56
N ILE A 518 40.33 -1.37 -1.67
CA ILE A 518 39.81 -2.75 -1.54
C ILE A 518 38.40 -2.76 -0.96
N LYS A 519 38.08 -1.84 -0.04
CA LYS A 519 36.71 -1.68 0.47
C LYS A 519 35.75 -1.30 -0.65
N LEU A 520 36.16 -0.40 -1.54
CA LEU A 520 35.38 -0.05 -2.74
C LEU A 520 35.17 -1.28 -3.65
N ILE A 521 36.21 -2.09 -3.85
CA ILE A 521 36.10 -3.35 -4.60
C ILE A 521 35.14 -4.32 -3.90
N ALA A 522 35.21 -4.44 -2.57
CA ALA A 522 34.30 -5.30 -1.81
C ALA A 522 32.83 -4.90 -1.96
N GLN A 523 32.55 -3.60 -2.07
CA GLN A 523 31.22 -3.10 -2.34
C GLN A 523 30.76 -3.44 -3.77
N GLN A 524 31.63 -3.26 -4.77
CA GLN A 524 31.31 -3.71 -6.13
C GLN A 524 30.99 -5.19 -6.19
N TYR A 525 31.66 -6.01 -5.38
CA TYR A 525 31.35 -7.44 -5.25
C TYR A 525 30.01 -7.66 -4.55
N SER A 526 29.69 -6.95 -3.46
CA SER A 526 28.39 -7.11 -2.79
C SER A 526 27.24 -6.75 -3.71
N VAL A 527 27.34 -5.66 -4.46
CA VAL A 527 26.25 -5.28 -5.36
C VAL A 527 26.16 -6.23 -6.56
N ALA A 528 27.28 -6.64 -7.15
CA ALA A 528 27.31 -7.65 -8.21
C ALA A 528 26.76 -9.03 -7.78
N LEU A 529 26.95 -9.42 -6.52
CA LEU A 529 26.43 -10.67 -5.97
C LEU A 529 24.95 -10.60 -5.60
N SER A 530 24.41 -9.39 -5.43
CA SER A 530 22.98 -9.13 -5.16
C SER A 530 22.17 -8.83 -6.41
N ASP A 531 22.85 -8.58 -7.54
CA ASP A 531 22.22 -8.18 -8.80
C ASP A 531 21.26 -9.26 -9.31
N GLU A 532 20.03 -8.85 -9.65
CA GLU A 532 18.96 -9.76 -10.05
C GLU A 532 19.35 -10.56 -11.29
N ALA A 533 20.05 -9.95 -12.26
CA ALA A 533 20.52 -10.65 -13.46
C ALA A 533 21.71 -11.59 -13.20
N ALA A 534 22.57 -11.29 -12.23
CA ALA A 534 23.61 -12.21 -11.78
C ALA A 534 23.01 -13.41 -11.04
N VAL A 535 22.06 -13.17 -10.16
CA VAL A 535 21.34 -14.21 -9.40
C VAL A 535 20.54 -15.10 -10.34
N ASP A 536 19.83 -14.54 -11.31
CA ASP A 536 19.06 -15.30 -12.31
C ASP A 536 19.97 -16.19 -13.16
N ARG A 537 21.13 -15.69 -13.62
CA ARG A 537 22.10 -16.52 -14.36
C ARG A 537 22.61 -17.69 -13.53
N VAL A 538 22.94 -17.45 -12.26
CA VAL A 538 23.42 -18.50 -11.36
C VAL A 538 22.29 -19.49 -11.01
N SER A 539 21.08 -18.99 -10.87
CA SER A 539 19.87 -19.81 -10.68
C SER A 539 19.63 -20.73 -11.88
N ASP A 540 19.74 -20.20 -13.10
CA ASP A 540 19.64 -20.95 -14.36
C ASP A 540 20.74 -22.02 -14.49
N GLU A 541 22.00 -21.69 -14.15
CA GLU A 541 23.12 -22.64 -14.11
C GLU A 541 22.84 -23.83 -13.18
N LEU A 542 22.21 -23.56 -12.03
CA LEU A 542 21.86 -24.57 -11.04
C LEU A 542 20.54 -25.30 -11.35
N GLY A 543 19.80 -24.87 -12.38
CA GLY A 543 18.47 -25.39 -12.71
C GLY A 543 17.43 -25.10 -11.63
N LEU A 544 17.58 -24.00 -10.89
CA LEU A 544 16.68 -23.59 -9.83
C LEU A 544 15.50 -22.79 -10.38
N PRO A 545 14.31 -22.86 -9.74
CA PRO A 545 13.16 -22.08 -10.16
C PRO A 545 13.42 -20.57 -9.95
N PRO A 546 12.91 -19.70 -10.85
CA PRO A 546 13.04 -18.25 -10.69
C PRO A 546 12.21 -17.76 -9.50
N GLY A 547 12.73 -16.77 -8.75
CA GLY A 547 12.04 -16.17 -7.61
C GLY A 547 12.82 -16.18 -6.28
N SER A 548 14.07 -16.65 -6.27
CA SER A 548 14.97 -16.48 -5.14
C SER A 548 15.44 -15.02 -5.02
N THR A 549 15.38 -14.44 -3.83
CA THR A 549 15.89 -13.07 -3.59
C THR A 549 17.24 -13.13 -2.90
N THR A 550 18.20 -12.35 -3.37
CA THR A 550 19.53 -12.25 -2.76
C THR A 550 19.76 -10.84 -2.23
N GLU A 551 20.39 -10.76 -1.07
CA GLU A 551 20.92 -9.54 -0.49
C GLU A 551 22.37 -9.84 -0.12
N ALA A 552 23.31 -9.05 -0.63
CA ALA A 552 24.69 -9.09 -0.20
C ALA A 552 25.15 -7.72 0.30
N SER A 553 25.85 -7.74 1.43
CA SER A 553 26.34 -6.55 2.12
C SER A 553 27.80 -6.74 2.51
N VAL A 554 28.54 -5.64 2.66
CA VAL A 554 29.93 -5.67 3.13
C VAL A 554 29.94 -5.44 4.64
N ASP A 555 30.56 -6.36 5.39
CA ASP A 555 30.75 -6.20 6.83
C ASP A 555 31.70 -4.99 7.09
N PRO A 556 31.50 -4.23 8.17
CA PRO A 556 31.98 -2.86 8.32
C PRO A 556 33.46 -2.81 8.62
N GLU A 557 34.19 -1.86 8.06
CA GLU A 557 35.66 -1.77 8.21
C GLU A 557 36.38 -3.06 7.78
N THR A 558 35.70 -3.92 7.05
CA THR A 558 36.25 -5.16 6.51
C THR A 558 36.10 -5.18 4.99
N THR A 559 36.70 -6.20 4.41
CA THR A 559 36.60 -6.56 3.00
C THR A 559 35.73 -7.81 2.84
N THR A 560 34.86 -8.07 3.82
CA THR A 560 34.05 -9.28 3.90
C THR A 560 32.67 -9.00 3.34
N VAL A 561 32.26 -9.75 2.32
CA VAL A 561 30.94 -9.71 1.70
C VAL A 561 30.10 -10.86 2.26
N ARG A 562 28.98 -10.52 2.89
CA ARG A 562 27.94 -11.45 3.33
C ARG A 562 26.91 -11.57 2.23
N ILE A 563 26.52 -12.79 1.87
CA ILE A 563 25.54 -13.08 0.83
C ILE A 563 24.41 -13.88 1.48
N SER A 564 23.26 -13.26 1.66
CA SER A 564 22.01 -13.87 2.14
C SER A 564 21.09 -14.15 0.96
N VAL A 565 20.67 -15.40 0.82
CA VAL A 565 19.74 -15.84 -0.23
C VAL A 565 18.48 -16.36 0.41
N ARG A 566 17.32 -15.95 -0.11
CA ARG A 566 16.02 -16.53 0.22
C ARG A 566 15.50 -17.33 -0.96
N SER A 567 15.08 -18.56 -0.70
CA SER A 567 14.45 -19.45 -1.70
C SER A 567 13.30 -20.24 -1.09
N ASP A 568 12.49 -20.91 -1.92
CA ASP A 568 11.37 -21.71 -1.46
C ASP A 568 11.80 -22.90 -0.58
N THR A 569 12.99 -23.46 -0.83
CA THR A 569 13.57 -24.50 0.03
C THR A 569 14.91 -24.10 0.65
N ALA A 570 15.19 -24.65 1.84
CA ALA A 570 16.45 -24.46 2.53
C ALA A 570 17.67 -24.92 1.71
N GLN A 571 17.48 -25.96 0.89
CA GLN A 571 18.54 -26.54 0.07
C GLN A 571 18.87 -25.64 -1.12
N GLU A 572 17.86 -25.10 -1.81
CA GLU A 572 18.06 -24.12 -2.89
C GLU A 572 18.73 -22.85 -2.38
N ALA A 573 18.26 -22.31 -1.25
CA ALA A 573 18.83 -21.10 -0.65
C ALA A 573 20.33 -21.29 -0.34
N ALA A 574 20.69 -22.42 0.27
CA ALA A 574 22.08 -22.74 0.57
C ALA A 574 22.92 -23.00 -0.68
N GLN A 575 22.39 -23.69 -1.69
CA GLN A 575 23.08 -23.97 -2.95
C GLN A 575 23.37 -22.69 -3.73
N LEU A 576 22.37 -21.83 -3.87
CA LEU A 576 22.49 -20.55 -4.57
C LEU A 576 23.45 -19.61 -3.84
N ALA A 577 23.36 -19.49 -2.51
CA ALA A 577 24.31 -18.69 -1.72
C ALA A 577 25.76 -19.17 -1.90
N ASN A 578 25.99 -20.49 -1.83
CA ASN A 578 27.33 -21.05 -2.02
C ASN A 578 27.84 -20.90 -3.46
N ARG A 579 26.97 -20.98 -4.46
CA ARG A 579 27.37 -20.78 -5.87
C ARG A 579 27.68 -19.32 -6.17
N LEU A 580 26.93 -18.37 -5.60
CA LEU A 580 27.24 -16.95 -5.66
C LEU A 580 28.56 -16.63 -4.95
N SER A 581 28.81 -17.23 -3.79
CA SER A 581 30.12 -17.16 -3.13
C SER A 581 31.26 -17.66 -4.04
N LYS A 582 31.01 -18.70 -4.84
CA LYS A 582 31.96 -19.20 -5.84
C LYS A 582 32.06 -18.32 -7.09
N SER A 583 31.00 -17.64 -7.53
CA SER A 583 31.09 -16.70 -8.65
C SER A 583 31.88 -15.44 -8.28
N ALA A 584 31.94 -15.09 -6.98
CA ALA A 584 32.89 -14.10 -6.48
C ALA A 584 34.34 -14.54 -6.72
N ASP A 585 34.67 -15.80 -6.47
CA ASP A 585 36.00 -16.37 -6.73
C ASP A 585 36.37 -16.29 -8.23
N GLU A 586 35.48 -16.74 -9.11
CA GLU A 586 35.64 -16.68 -10.58
C GLU A 586 35.70 -15.23 -11.13
N ARG A 587 35.17 -14.26 -10.38
CA ARG A 587 35.30 -12.84 -10.69
C ARG A 587 36.66 -12.31 -10.26
N ALA A 588 37.13 -12.71 -9.08
CA ALA A 588 38.44 -12.36 -8.55
C ALA A 588 39.58 -12.91 -9.42
N GLU A 589 39.44 -14.09 -10.03
CA GLU A 589 40.42 -14.61 -10.99
C GLU A 589 40.65 -13.70 -12.22
N ARG A 590 39.65 -12.87 -12.57
CA ARG A 590 39.74 -11.91 -13.69
C ARG A 590 40.13 -10.51 -13.24
N ASP A 591 40.23 -10.31 -11.93
CA ASP A 591 40.55 -9.04 -11.30
C ASP A 591 41.97 -9.14 -10.70
N PRO A 592 43.00 -8.58 -11.35
CA PRO A 592 44.39 -8.74 -10.91
C PRO A 592 44.70 -8.10 -9.55
N GLN A 593 43.73 -7.39 -8.98
CA GLN A 593 43.84 -6.56 -7.79
C GLN A 593 43.35 -7.25 -6.50
N VAL A 594 42.54 -8.30 -6.60
CA VAL A 594 41.89 -8.92 -5.44
C VAL A 594 41.80 -10.43 -5.53
N VAL A 595 41.88 -11.07 -4.37
CA VAL A 595 41.60 -12.49 -4.17
C VAL A 595 40.35 -12.61 -3.31
N ALA A 596 39.37 -13.39 -3.76
CA ALA A 596 38.18 -13.73 -2.99
C ALA A 596 38.40 -15.08 -2.29
N THR A 597 37.86 -15.24 -1.08
CA THR A 597 37.93 -16.50 -0.34
C THR A 597 36.66 -16.69 0.45
N THR A 598 35.96 -17.82 0.27
CA THR A 598 34.80 -18.15 1.11
C THR A 598 35.24 -18.37 2.56
N LEU A 599 34.80 -17.49 3.45
CA LEU A 599 35.07 -17.58 4.90
C LEU A 599 34.07 -18.49 5.61
N SER A 600 32.82 -18.50 5.14
CA SER A 600 31.76 -19.34 5.72
C SER A 600 30.76 -19.77 4.64
N PRO A 601 30.60 -21.08 4.37
CA PRO A 601 29.60 -21.56 3.44
C PRO A 601 28.20 -21.55 4.06
N ALA A 602 27.18 -21.34 3.24
CA ALA A 602 25.78 -21.45 3.63
C ALA A 602 25.40 -22.91 3.93
N SER A 603 24.58 -23.11 4.97
CA SER A 603 24.10 -24.42 5.42
C SER A 603 22.58 -24.50 5.36
N ALA A 604 22.06 -25.56 4.73
CA ALA A 604 20.63 -25.83 4.66
C ALA A 604 20.01 -26.16 6.04
N GLU A 605 20.80 -26.63 7.00
CA GLU A 605 20.31 -26.93 8.36
C GLU A 605 20.12 -25.69 9.24
N HIS A 606 20.80 -24.59 8.89
CA HIS A 606 20.80 -23.34 9.66
C HIS A 606 19.97 -22.23 9.01
N THR A 607 19.06 -22.58 8.09
CA THR A 607 18.21 -21.60 7.42
C THR A 607 17.11 -21.07 8.33
N THR A 608 16.81 -19.77 8.21
CA THR A 608 15.66 -19.18 8.90
C THR A 608 14.43 -19.16 7.99
N VAL A 609 13.24 -19.43 8.53
CA VAL A 609 12.00 -19.48 7.73
C VAL A 609 11.26 -18.13 7.83
N THR A 610 11.03 -17.51 6.69
CA THR A 610 10.36 -16.21 6.55
C THR A 610 9.19 -16.34 5.57
N PRO A 611 8.00 -15.78 5.86
CA PRO A 611 7.58 -15.19 7.12
C PRO A 611 7.18 -16.26 8.16
N SER A 612 7.34 -15.95 9.44
CA SER A 612 6.95 -16.85 10.53
C SER A 612 5.42 -17.06 10.57
N ARG A 613 4.94 -18.21 10.08
CA ARG A 613 3.51 -18.58 10.04
C ARG A 613 2.74 -18.39 11.36
N PRO A 614 3.24 -18.83 12.54
CA PRO A 614 2.51 -18.63 13.80
C PRO A 614 2.33 -17.15 14.17
N LEU A 615 3.28 -16.31 13.79
CA LEU A 615 3.28 -14.88 14.08
C LEU A 615 2.37 -14.12 13.10
N LEU A 616 2.39 -14.48 11.81
CA LEU A 616 1.42 -13.99 10.82
C LEU A 616 -0.02 -14.35 11.20
N PHE A 617 -0.24 -15.57 11.72
CA PHE A 617 -1.54 -15.98 12.23
C PHE A 617 -1.99 -15.09 13.39
N ALA A 618 -1.13 -14.83 14.37
CA ALA A 618 -1.44 -13.95 15.48
C ALA A 618 -1.82 -12.54 15.01
N CYS A 619 -1.01 -11.94 14.13
CA CYS A 619 -1.25 -10.59 13.60
C CYS A 619 -2.51 -10.49 12.73
N GLY A 620 -2.71 -11.45 11.81
CA GLY A 620 -3.91 -11.50 10.98
C GLY A 620 -5.17 -11.71 11.80
N LEU A 621 -5.12 -12.57 12.82
CA LEU A 621 -6.22 -12.80 13.75
C LEU A 621 -6.55 -11.51 14.52
N SER A 622 -5.55 -10.78 14.99
CA SER A 622 -5.74 -9.47 15.61
C SER A 622 -6.42 -8.48 14.66
N ALA A 623 -6.00 -8.39 13.40
CA ALA A 623 -6.60 -7.51 12.41
C ALA A 623 -8.07 -7.88 12.12
N ILE A 624 -8.38 -9.18 12.01
CA ILE A 624 -9.74 -9.70 11.78
C ILE A 624 -10.64 -9.40 12.98
N LEU A 625 -10.15 -9.61 14.20
CA LEU A 625 -10.88 -9.29 15.42
C LEU A 625 -11.20 -7.79 15.50
N VAL A 626 -10.24 -6.95 15.12
CA VAL A 626 -10.40 -5.49 15.06
C VAL A 626 -11.43 -5.07 14.00
N LEU A 627 -11.34 -5.61 12.79
CA LEU A 627 -12.30 -5.36 11.69
C LEU A 627 -13.72 -5.81 12.06
N SER A 628 -13.83 -6.98 12.67
CA SER A 628 -15.11 -7.58 13.06
C SER A 628 -15.75 -6.81 14.20
N ALA A 629 -14.96 -6.35 15.17
CA ALA A 629 -15.39 -5.46 16.23
C ALA A 629 -15.84 -4.10 15.67
N GLY A 630 -15.09 -3.52 14.74
CA GLY A 630 -15.44 -2.27 14.06
C GLY A 630 -16.77 -2.35 13.31
N LEU A 631 -16.95 -3.39 12.49
CA LEU A 631 -18.20 -3.64 11.74
C LEU A 631 -19.40 -3.92 12.65
N TRP A 632 -19.21 -4.68 13.74
CA TRP A 632 -20.24 -4.91 14.74
C TRP A 632 -20.66 -3.60 15.42
N LEU A 633 -19.69 -2.77 15.79
CA LEU A 633 -19.93 -1.47 16.40
C LEU A 633 -20.63 -0.49 15.46
N MET A 634 -20.32 -0.49 14.16
CA MET A 634 -21.00 0.37 13.17
C MET A 634 -22.45 -0.06 12.92
N ARG A 635 -22.73 -1.36 12.97
CA ARG A 635 -24.11 -1.88 12.80
C ARG A 635 -25.02 -1.56 13.97
N ARG A 636 -24.46 -1.46 15.18
CA ARG A 636 -25.19 -1.06 16.39
C ARG A 636 -25.58 0.42 16.40
N GLN A 637 -25.15 1.21 15.41
CA GLN A 637 -25.38 2.65 15.30
C GLN A 637 -26.47 3.04 14.31
N ARG A 638 -27.01 2.06 13.58
CA ARG A 638 -28.28 2.17 12.85
C ARG A 638 -29.39 1.62 13.72
#